data_AF-A0A1B6FWL7-F1
#
_entry.id   AF-A0A1B6FWL7-F1
#
_cell.length_a   1.000
_cell.length_b   1.000
_cell.length_c   1.000
_cell.angle_alpha   90.00
_cell.angle_beta   90.00
_cell.angle_gamma   90.00
#
_symmetry.space_group_name_H-M   'P 1'
#
loop_
_entity.id
_entity.type
_entity.pdbx_description
1 polymer ?
#
loop_
_entity_poly.entity_id
_entity_poly.type
_entity_poly.pdbx_seq_one_letter_code
_entity_poly.pdbx_strand_id
1 'polypeptide(L)'
;VQLTIQNRQATISVVPSAASLVIKALKEPPRDRKKVKNVKHSGNLAFEEIINIARVMRPRSMSRKMEGTVKEILGTCQSVGCTVEGKPPHDLIDQINDHELEVPEE
;
A
#
# COMPACT_ATOMS: atom_id res chain seq x y z
N VAL A 1 5.13 5.49 13.63
CA VAL A 1 6.02 6.53 14.22
C VAL A 1 6.99 5.81 15.12
N GLN A 2 8.29 6.10 15.01
CA GLN A 2 9.32 5.54 15.86
C GLN A 2 9.96 6.67 16.67
N LEU A 3 10.13 6.43 17.96
CA LEU A 3 10.75 7.35 18.91
C LEU A 3 12.07 6.74 19.34
N THR A 4 13.18 7.42 19.05
CA THR A 4 14.50 7.03 19.52
C THR A 4 14.90 7.98 20.63
N ILE A 5 15.09 7.46 21.84
CA ILE A 5 15.49 8.26 23.00
C ILE A 5 16.98 7.99 23.26
N GLN A 6 17.80 9.04 23.20
CA GLN A 6 19.20 9.00 23.59
C GLN A 6 19.48 10.17 24.52
N ASN A 7 20.13 9.93 25.67
CA ASN A 7 20.51 10.98 26.62
C ASN A 7 19.37 11.97 26.96
N ARG A 8 18.15 11.45 27.18
CA ARG A 8 16.92 12.23 27.45
C ARG A 8 16.47 13.16 26.30
N GLN A 9 17.04 13.04 25.11
CA GLN A 9 16.56 13.68 23.89
C GLN A 9 15.79 12.66 23.06
N ALA A 10 14.57 13.00 22.69
CA ALA A 10 13.73 12.18 21.83
C ALA A 10 13.82 12.68 20.39
N THR A 11 14.27 11.82 19.47
CA THR A 11 14.16 12.07 18.03
C THR A 11 12.96 11.30 17.48
N ILE A 12 12.20 11.95 16.61
CA ILE A 12 10.98 11.40 16.02
C ILE A 12 11.28 11.03 14.57
N SER A 13 11.05 9.78 14.20
CA SER A 13 11.08 9.34 12.79
C SER A 13 9.70 8.86 12.35
N VAL A 14 9.27 9.33 11.18
CA VAL A 14 7.98 8.92 10.59
C VAL A 14 8.22 7.70 9.72
N VAL A 15 7.78 6.56 10.23
CA VAL A 15 7.80 5.29 9.49
C VAL A 15 6.50 5.19 8.66
N PRO A 16 6.58 5.17 7.31
CA PRO A 16 5.38 5.17 6.47
C PRO A 16 4.65 3.83 6.52
N SER A 17 3.33 3.80 6.63
CA SER A 17 2.57 2.53 6.56
C SER A 17 2.10 2.24 5.13
N ALA A 18 1.86 0.97 4.81
CA ALA A 18 1.30 0.56 3.51
C ALA A 18 0.00 1.30 3.20
N ALA A 19 -0.95 1.25 4.13
CA ALA A 19 -2.24 1.94 4.02
C ALA A 19 -2.06 3.46 3.83
N SER A 20 -1.09 4.08 4.53
CA SER A 20 -0.81 5.52 4.34
C SER A 20 -0.32 5.85 2.94
N LEU A 21 0.51 4.98 2.33
CA LEU A 21 1.02 5.18 0.98
C LEU A 21 -0.08 4.99 -0.06
N VAL A 22 -0.92 3.96 0.10
CA VAL A 22 -2.07 3.68 -0.77
C VAL A 22 -3.06 4.85 -0.74
N ILE A 23 -3.47 5.30 0.45
CA ILE A 23 -4.42 6.43 0.58
C ILE A 23 -3.83 7.72 -0.01
N LYS A 24 -2.51 7.93 0.11
CA LYS A 24 -1.84 9.08 -0.50
C LYS A 24 -1.84 9.01 -2.02
N ALA A 25 -1.69 7.81 -2.60
CA ALA A 25 -1.74 7.59 -4.05
C ALA A 25 -3.15 7.85 -4.62
N LEU A 26 -4.20 7.52 -3.87
CA LEU A 26 -5.61 7.77 -4.27
C LEU A 26 -5.96 9.27 -4.37
N LYS A 27 -5.13 10.17 -3.81
CA LYS A 27 -5.32 11.63 -3.82
C LYS A 27 -6.73 12.07 -3.43
N GLU A 28 -7.35 11.38 -2.48
CA GLU A 28 -8.70 11.70 -2.05
C GLU A 28 -8.76 13.06 -1.32
N PRO A 29 -9.85 13.81 -1.51
CA PRO A 29 -10.01 15.12 -0.89
C PRO A 29 -10.04 15.01 0.65
N PRO A 30 -9.59 16.07 1.36
CA PRO A 30 -9.59 16.09 2.81
C PRO A 30 -11.02 15.89 3.35
N ARG A 31 -11.22 14.80 4.08
CA ARG A 31 -12.53 14.37 4.54
C ARG A 31 -12.94 15.06 5.84
N ASP A 32 -14.21 15.47 5.91
CA ASP A 32 -14.84 15.94 7.15
C ASP A 32 -15.12 14.76 8.08
N ARG A 33 -14.26 14.58 9.09
CA ARG A 33 -14.27 13.43 10.00
C ARG A 33 -15.50 13.36 10.91
N LYS A 34 -16.31 14.42 11.00
CA LYS A 34 -17.46 14.50 11.93
C LYS A 34 -18.77 13.94 11.36
N LYS A 35 -19.00 14.05 10.05
CA LYS A 35 -20.32 13.76 9.46
C LYS A 35 -20.51 12.31 9.06
N VAL A 36 -19.49 11.66 8.51
CA VAL A 36 -19.60 10.28 8.01
C VAL A 36 -18.49 9.44 8.59
N LYS A 37 -18.84 8.39 9.34
CA LYS A 37 -17.89 7.39 9.86
C LYS A 37 -17.75 6.26 8.83
N ASN A 38 -16.57 5.62 8.78
CA ASN A 38 -16.30 4.41 7.96
C ASN A 38 -16.59 4.56 6.46
N VAL A 39 -16.17 5.66 5.83
CA VAL A 39 -16.24 5.78 4.37
C VAL A 39 -15.24 4.80 3.75
N LYS A 40 -15.73 3.91 2.90
CA LYS A 40 -14.89 3.05 2.06
C LYS A 40 -14.23 3.93 1.00
N HIS A 41 -12.92 3.76 0.83
CA HIS A 41 -12.22 4.33 -0.30
C HIS A 41 -12.65 3.55 -1.54
N SER A 42 -13.01 4.23 -2.62
CA SER A 42 -13.45 3.60 -3.87
C SER A 42 -12.64 4.13 -5.07
N GLY A 43 -11.41 4.56 -4.80
CA GLY A 43 -10.52 5.05 -5.84
C GLY A 43 -9.85 3.90 -6.59
N ASN A 44 -9.43 4.22 -7.81
CA ASN A 44 -8.74 3.30 -8.71
C ASN A 44 -7.27 3.70 -8.80
N LEU A 45 -6.37 2.74 -8.60
CA LEU A 45 -4.92 2.92 -8.77
C LEU A 45 -4.44 2.24 -10.05
N ALA A 46 -3.40 2.80 -10.67
CA ALA A 46 -2.68 2.13 -11.75
C ALA A 46 -1.72 1.08 -11.18
N PHE A 47 -1.45 0.00 -11.92
CA PHE A 47 -0.55 -1.05 -11.46
C PHE A 47 0.89 -0.54 -11.24
N GLU A 48 1.34 0.44 -12.04
CA GLU A 48 2.64 1.10 -11.86
C GLU A 48 2.79 1.78 -10.49
N GLU A 49 1.72 2.41 -9.98
CA GLU A 49 1.76 3.04 -8.66
C GLU A 49 1.93 2.01 -7.55
N ILE A 50 1.38 0.80 -7.72
CA ILE A 50 1.54 -0.30 -6.77
C ILE A 50 2.97 -0.81 -6.76
N ILE A 51 3.60 -0.95 -7.93
CA ILE A 51 5.03 -1.32 -8.03
C ILE A 51 5.89 -0.26 -7.32
N ASN A 52 5.60 1.02 -7.52
CA ASN A 52 6.33 2.10 -6.84
C ASN A 52 6.15 2.05 -5.31
N ILE A 53 4.94 1.78 -4.83
CA ILE A 53 4.69 1.60 -3.39
C ILE A 53 5.43 0.36 -2.87
N ALA A 54 5.47 -0.72 -3.66
CA ALA A 54 6.20 -1.95 -3.35
C ALA A 54 7.69 -1.72 -3.19
N ARG A 55 8.30 -0.92 -4.06
CA ARG A 55 9.72 -0.53 -3.96
C ARG A 55 10.02 0.22 -2.67
N VAL A 56 9.16 1.16 -2.30
CA VAL A 56 9.31 1.91 -1.03
C VAL A 56 9.13 1.02 0.19
N MET A 57 8.29 -0.01 0.11
CA MET A 57 8.06 -0.97 1.19
C MET A 57 9.07 -2.11 1.24
N ARG A 58 9.80 -2.37 0.16
CA ARG A 58 10.75 -3.48 0.02
C ARG A 58 11.71 -3.65 1.20
N PRO A 59 12.34 -2.59 1.75
CA PRO A 59 13.29 -2.74 2.86
C PRO A 59 12.66 -3.24 4.17
N ARG A 60 11.32 -3.22 4.27
CA ARG A 60 10.57 -3.63 5.47
C ARG A 60 9.71 -4.86 5.25
N SER A 61 9.51 -5.26 4.01
CA SER A 61 8.80 -6.49 3.73
C SER A 61 9.72 -7.68 3.99
N MET A 62 9.14 -8.74 4.54
CA MET A 62 9.84 -10.01 4.78
C MET A 62 9.71 -10.96 3.57
N SER A 63 9.13 -10.49 2.46
CA SER A 63 8.95 -11.27 1.24
C SER A 63 10.27 -11.52 0.51
N ARG A 64 10.51 -12.77 0.11
CA ARG A 64 11.72 -13.18 -0.63
C ARG A 64 11.81 -12.53 -2.01
N LYS A 65 10.71 -12.51 -2.75
CA LYS A 65 10.63 -11.96 -4.13
C LYS A 65 9.81 -10.68 -4.18
N MET A 66 10.01 -9.87 -5.21
CA MET A 66 9.26 -8.62 -5.44
C MET A 66 7.76 -8.88 -5.65
N GLU A 67 7.43 -10.02 -6.27
CA GLU A 67 6.07 -10.55 -6.37
C GLU A 67 5.35 -10.63 -5.02
N GLY A 68 6.04 -11.08 -3.97
CA GLY A 68 5.46 -11.20 -2.61
C GLY A 68 5.13 -9.83 -2.01
N THR A 69 6.01 -8.85 -2.19
CA THR A 69 5.77 -7.46 -1.76
C THR A 69 4.58 -6.83 -2.49
N VAL A 70 4.42 -7.11 -3.79
CA VAL A 70 3.28 -6.60 -4.56
C VAL A 70 1.98 -7.25 -4.09
N LYS A 71 1.98 -8.56 -3.82
CA LYS A 71 0.81 -9.28 -3.24
C LYS A 71 0.42 -8.73 -1.86
N GLU A 72 1.40 -8.42 -1.01
CA GLU A 72 1.15 -7.76 0.28
C GLU A 72 0.42 -6.43 0.11
N ILE A 73 0.85 -5.60 -0.85
CA ILE A 73 0.23 -4.30 -1.09
C ILE A 73 -1.16 -4.46 -1.71
N LEU A 74 -1.35 -5.37 -2.66
CA LEU A 74 -2.68 -5.68 -3.20
C LEU A 74 -3.65 -6.14 -2.10
N GLY A 75 -3.18 -6.93 -1.14
CA GLY A 75 -3.98 -7.29 0.04
C GLY A 75 -4.38 -6.08 0.90
N THR A 76 -3.50 -5.08 1.03
CA THR A 76 -3.86 -3.83 1.71
C THR A 76 -4.86 -3.00 0.90
N CYS A 77 -4.77 -2.96 -0.43
CA CYS A 77 -5.75 -2.29 -1.30
C CYS A 77 -7.16 -2.86 -1.09
N GLN A 78 -7.30 -4.18 -0.97
CA GLN A 78 -8.58 -4.84 -0.68
C GLN A 78 -9.20 -4.37 0.64
N SER A 79 -8.38 -4.24 1.69
CA SER A 79 -8.84 -3.80 3.01
C SER A 79 -9.24 -2.32 3.03
N VAL A 80 -8.57 -1.50 2.22
CA VAL A 80 -8.86 -0.06 2.07
C VAL A 80 -10.11 0.15 1.20
N GLY A 81 -10.39 -0.76 0.27
CA GLY A 81 -11.54 -0.71 -0.65
C GLY A 81 -11.19 -0.25 -2.07
N CYS A 82 -9.90 -0.14 -2.40
CA CYS A 82 -9.45 0.36 -3.70
C CYS A 82 -9.56 -0.70 -4.79
N THR A 83 -9.83 -0.27 -6.01
CA THR A 83 -9.65 -1.09 -7.22
C THR A 83 -8.31 -0.79 -7.86
N VAL A 84 -7.82 -1.72 -8.66
CA VAL A 84 -6.56 -1.58 -9.39
C VAL A 84 -6.85 -1.90 -10.85
N GLU A 85 -6.62 -0.93 -11.73
CA GLU A 85 -6.97 -1.04 -13.16
C GLU A 85 -8.44 -1.46 -13.41
N GLY A 86 -9.34 -1.04 -12.52
CA GLY A 86 -10.76 -1.38 -12.58
C GLY A 86 -11.09 -2.82 -12.18
N LYS A 87 -10.10 -3.63 -11.81
CA LYS A 87 -10.28 -5.00 -11.29
C LYS A 87 -10.21 -5.00 -9.76
N PRO A 88 -10.86 -6.00 -9.11
CA PRO A 88 -10.67 -6.21 -7.68
C PRO A 88 -9.23 -6.71 -7.43
N PRO A 89 -8.59 -6.31 -6.31
CA PRO A 89 -7.24 -6.73 -5.97
C PRO A 89 -7.06 -8.25 -5.84
N HIS A 90 -8.13 -9.01 -5.55
CA HIS A 90 -8.08 -10.47 -5.45
C HIS A 90 -7.73 -11.12 -6.80
N ASP A 91 -8.39 -10.70 -7.88
CA ASP A 91 -8.15 -11.26 -9.22
C ASP A 91 -6.71 -11.01 -9.67
N LEU A 92 -6.13 -9.86 -9.30
CA LEU A 92 -4.72 -9.55 -9.60
C LEU A 92 -3.76 -10.41 -8.79
N ILE A 93 -4.10 -10.76 -7.53
CA ILE A 93 -3.29 -11.68 -6.74
C ILE A 93 -3.27 -13.06 -7.41
N ASP A 94 -4.41 -13.53 -7.90
CA ASP A 94 -4.54 -14.80 -8.61
C ASP A 94 -3.77 -14.78 -9.94
N GLN A 95 -3.87 -13.70 -10.72
CA GLN A 95 -3.07 -13.54 -11.96
C GLN A 95 -1.55 -13.55 -11.70
N ILE A 96 -1.08 -13.02 -10.57
CA ILE A 96 0.33 -13.09 -10.19
C ILE A 96 0.69 -14.50 -9.65
N ASN A 97 -0.27 -15.27 -9.11
CA ASN A 97 -0.05 -16.68 -8.77
C ASN A 97 0.04 -17.56 -10.03
N ASP A 98 -0.75 -17.24 -11.06
CA ASP A 98 -0.78 -17.95 -12.34
C ASP A 98 0.36 -17.55 -13.29
N HIS A 99 1.25 -16.65 -12.85
CA HIS A 99 2.36 -16.10 -13.63
C HIS A 99 1.94 -15.35 -14.91
N GLU A 100 0.68 -14.92 -15.02
CA GLU A 100 0.18 -14.13 -16.16
C GLU A 100 0.61 -12.66 -16.08
N LEU A 101 0.88 -12.15 -14.87
CA LEU A 101 1.32 -10.79 -14.62
C LEU A 101 2.79 -10.77 -14.20
N GLU A 102 3.65 -10.33 -15.12
CA GLU A 102 5.08 -10.16 -14.85
C GLU A 102 5.29 -8.99 -13.88
N VAL A 103 5.75 -9.30 -12.67
CA VAL A 103 6.23 -8.31 -11.71
C VAL A 103 7.73 -8.14 -11.92
N PRO A 104 8.21 -6.91 -12.23
CA PRO A 104 9.65 -6.66 -12.33
C PRO A 104 10.37 -7.07 -11.03
N GLU A 105 11.52 -7.73 -11.14
CA GLU A 105 12.28 -8.18 -9.96
C GLU A 105 12.95 -7.02 -9.18
N GLU A 106 12.98 -5.81 -9.74
CA GLU A 106 13.54 -4.59 -9.11
C GLU A 106 12.51 -3.77 -8.31
#